data_AF-A0A285X2M6-F1
#
_entry.id   AF-A0A285X2M6-F1
#
_cell.length_a   1.000
_cell.length_b   1.000
_cell.length_c   1.000
_cell.angle_alpha   90.00
_cell.angle_beta   90.00
_cell.angle_gamma   90.00
#
_symmetry.space_group_name_H-M   'P 1'
#
loop_
_entity.id
_entity.type
_entity.pdbx_description
1 polymer ?
#
loop_
_entity_poly.entity_id
_entity_poly.type
_entity_poly.pdbx_seq_one_letter_code
_entity_poly.pdbx_strand_id
1 'polypeptide(L)'
;METPFTIEQFFEVFGKYNTAVFPAQFIFIGLGFLGLVLIHKQKNNSNHFITGFLAFLWLWIGFIYHIGFFTSINKAAYGFGALFIIQGLFFVREFFRSNLEFRLQRNSRTYLGYFFVLFGLILYPLTGYLFGSEFHTTISLGLPCPTTILTFGFLMLTNSKFPGYLLIIPTIWAIIGTLAAVNFGVYQDFLMIIAAVIADLYLLKRKKMPAVSAVNYSRKS
;
A
#
# COMPACT_ATOMS: atom_id res chain seq x y z
N MET A 1 -15.13 7.16 -19.44
CA MET A 1 -13.91 7.33 -20.27
C MET A 1 -13.75 6.02 -21.03
N GLU A 2 -13.68 6.03 -22.36
CA GLU A 2 -13.53 4.79 -23.12
C GLU A 2 -12.14 4.18 -22.85
N THR A 3 -12.12 2.93 -22.41
CA THR A 3 -10.89 2.16 -22.15
C THR A 3 -10.60 1.24 -23.33
N PRO A 4 -9.32 0.95 -23.64
CA PRO A 4 -8.96 0.16 -24.83
C PRO A 4 -9.24 -1.34 -24.70
N PHE A 5 -9.97 -1.76 -23.67
CA PHE A 5 -10.29 -3.15 -23.33
C PHE A 5 -11.67 -3.24 -22.66
N THR A 6 -12.24 -4.43 -22.69
CA THR A 6 -13.54 -4.80 -22.08
C THR A 6 -13.40 -5.16 -20.60
N ILE A 7 -14.52 -5.21 -19.87
CA ILE A 7 -14.54 -5.64 -18.45
C ILE A 7 -14.04 -7.08 -18.33
N GLU A 8 -14.41 -7.94 -19.28
CA GLU A 8 -13.99 -9.35 -19.32
C GLU A 8 -12.47 -9.48 -19.47
N GLN A 9 -11.88 -8.73 -20.41
CA GLN A 9 -10.43 -8.68 -20.60
C GLN A 9 -9.70 -8.15 -19.36
N PHE A 10 -10.29 -7.18 -18.66
CA PHE A 10 -9.74 -6.66 -17.41
C PHE A 10 -9.65 -7.74 -16.33
N PHE A 11 -10.70 -8.52 -16.11
CA PHE A 11 -10.66 -9.60 -15.12
C PHE A 11 -9.84 -10.81 -15.57
N GLU A 12 -9.83 -11.12 -16.87
CA GLU A 12 -9.03 -12.22 -17.43
C GLU A 12 -7.52 -12.01 -17.20
N VAL A 13 -7.04 -10.75 -17.26
CA VAL A 13 -5.63 -10.45 -17.00
C VAL A 13 -5.23 -10.80 -15.56
N PHE A 14 -6.13 -10.61 -14.59
CA PHE A 14 -5.91 -11.05 -13.21
C PHE A 14 -5.88 -12.56 -13.11
N GLY A 15 -6.76 -13.27 -13.83
CA GLY A 15 -6.75 -14.72 -13.93
C GLY A 15 -5.41 -15.29 -14.40
N LYS A 16 -4.89 -14.72 -15.50
CA LYS A 16 -3.57 -15.09 -16.08
C LYS A 16 -2.43 -14.78 -15.11
N TYR A 17 -2.43 -13.58 -14.54
CA TYR A 17 -1.43 -13.17 -13.56
C TYR A 17 -1.44 -14.09 -12.34
N ASN A 18 -2.59 -14.28 -11.71
CA ASN A 18 -2.74 -15.05 -10.49
C ASN A 18 -2.31 -16.50 -10.67
N THR A 19 -2.66 -17.11 -11.81
CA THR A 19 -2.25 -18.47 -12.16
C THR A 19 -0.74 -18.57 -12.37
N ALA A 20 -0.14 -17.60 -13.06
CA ALA A 20 1.29 -17.60 -13.37
C ALA A 20 2.17 -17.39 -12.12
N VAL A 21 1.71 -16.61 -11.15
CA VAL A 21 2.48 -16.30 -9.94
C VAL A 21 2.10 -17.15 -8.74
N PHE A 22 1.12 -18.04 -8.86
CA PHE A 22 0.71 -18.92 -7.77
C PHE A 22 1.92 -19.74 -7.28
N PRO A 23 2.18 -19.86 -5.96
CA PRO A 23 1.38 -19.44 -4.80
C PRO A 23 1.81 -18.12 -4.14
N ALA A 24 2.42 -17.19 -4.87
CA ALA A 24 3.06 -15.98 -4.31
C ALA A 24 2.12 -15.12 -3.45
N GLN A 25 0.82 -15.11 -3.73
CA GLN A 25 -0.20 -14.39 -2.96
C GLN A 25 -0.18 -14.78 -1.47
N PHE A 26 -0.07 -16.08 -1.17
CA PHE A 26 0.01 -16.57 0.21
C PHE A 26 1.30 -16.15 0.89
N ILE A 27 2.41 -16.11 0.15
CA ILE A 27 3.69 -15.62 0.65
C ILE A 27 3.58 -14.13 1.00
N PHE A 28 2.98 -13.32 0.12
CA PHE A 28 2.81 -11.88 0.35
C PHE A 28 1.92 -11.60 1.56
N ILE A 29 0.82 -12.35 1.71
CA ILE A 29 -0.04 -12.27 2.89
C ILE A 29 0.74 -12.64 4.15
N GLY A 30 1.49 -13.74 4.13
CA GLY A 30 2.33 -14.18 5.25
C GLY A 30 3.37 -13.13 5.65
N LEU A 31 4.05 -12.52 4.68
CA LEU A 31 5.02 -11.44 4.92
C LEU A 31 4.35 -10.18 5.48
N GLY A 32 3.14 -9.83 5.01
CA GLY A 32 2.38 -8.71 5.55
C GLY A 32 1.98 -8.91 7.02
N PHE A 33 1.51 -10.10 7.37
CA PHE A 33 1.26 -10.46 8.78
C PHE A 33 2.53 -10.46 9.62
N LEU A 34 3.64 -10.99 9.08
CA LEU A 34 4.93 -10.91 9.75
C LEU A 34 5.32 -9.46 10.02
N GLY A 35 5.07 -8.55 9.08
CA GLY A 35 5.23 -7.11 9.27
C GLY A 35 4.47 -6.59 10.49
N LEU A 36 3.17 -6.92 10.61
CA LEU A 36 2.36 -6.53 11.78
C LEU A 36 2.91 -7.12 13.09
N VAL A 37 3.30 -8.39 13.11
CA VAL A 37 3.89 -9.03 14.30
C VAL A 37 5.21 -8.36 14.70
N LEU A 38 6.04 -7.98 13.73
CA LEU A 38 7.33 -7.36 14.00
C LEU A 38 7.20 -5.94 14.57
N ILE A 39 6.17 -5.18 14.21
CA ILE A 39 5.88 -3.85 14.81
C ILE A 39 5.77 -3.95 16.34
N HIS A 40 5.14 -5.02 16.84
CA HIS A 40 4.95 -5.22 18.28
C HIS A 40 6.27 -5.54 19.01
N LYS A 41 7.25 -6.10 18.32
CA LYS A 41 8.56 -6.47 18.90
C LYS A 41 9.50 -5.27 19.06
N GLN A 42 9.19 -4.10 18.47
CA GLN A 42 9.96 -2.84 18.57
C GLN A 42 11.47 -2.97 18.30
N LYS A 43 11.88 -3.88 17.40
CA LYS A 43 13.29 -4.06 17.01
C LYS A 43 13.61 -3.29 15.73
N ASN A 44 14.85 -2.79 15.59
CA ASN A 44 15.31 -2.11 14.36
C ASN A 44 15.17 -2.97 13.09
N ASN A 45 15.24 -4.30 13.22
CA ASN A 45 15.04 -5.22 12.10
C ASN A 45 13.58 -5.19 11.58
N SER A 46 12.61 -4.80 12.39
CA SER A 46 11.21 -4.62 11.96
C SER A 46 11.09 -3.51 10.92
N ASN A 47 11.81 -2.40 11.11
CA ASN A 47 11.74 -1.25 10.22
C ASN A 47 12.26 -1.59 8.83
N HIS A 48 13.42 -2.25 8.78
CA HIS A 48 14.03 -2.74 7.55
C HIS A 48 13.13 -3.76 6.87
N PHE A 49 12.58 -4.73 7.62
CA PHE A 49 11.68 -5.73 7.05
C PHE A 49 10.45 -5.09 6.39
N ILE A 50 9.73 -4.21 7.09
CA ILE A 50 8.50 -3.59 6.56
C ILE A 50 8.83 -2.69 5.36
N THR A 51 9.89 -1.89 5.45
CA THR A 51 10.31 -1.01 4.35
C THR A 51 10.73 -1.82 3.13
N GLY A 52 11.50 -2.89 3.32
CA GLY A 52 11.93 -3.80 2.25
C GLY A 52 10.76 -4.56 1.64
N PHE A 53 9.78 -4.98 2.45
CA PHE A 53 8.56 -5.62 1.98
C PHE A 53 7.72 -4.67 1.10
N LEU A 54 7.53 -3.42 1.52
CA LEU A 54 6.87 -2.41 0.70
C LEU A 54 7.64 -2.16 -0.60
N ALA A 55 8.97 -1.99 -0.52
CA ALA A 55 9.81 -1.84 -1.71
C ALA A 55 9.59 -2.99 -2.70
N PHE A 56 9.66 -4.23 -2.21
CA PHE A 56 9.47 -5.42 -3.00
C PHE A 56 8.09 -5.45 -3.67
N LEU A 57 7.00 -5.22 -2.93
CA LEU A 57 5.65 -5.24 -3.51
C LEU A 57 5.46 -4.20 -4.61
N TRP A 58 5.95 -2.98 -4.39
CA TRP A 58 5.83 -1.90 -5.38
C TRP A 58 6.64 -2.20 -6.65
N LEU A 59 7.87 -2.72 -6.51
CA LEU A 59 8.68 -3.16 -7.65
C LEU A 59 8.04 -4.36 -8.37
N TRP A 60 7.51 -5.33 -7.62
CA TRP A 60 6.83 -6.50 -8.15
C TRP A 60 5.63 -6.07 -9.00
N ILE A 61 4.77 -5.19 -8.51
CA ILE A 61 3.62 -4.70 -9.26
C ILE A 61 4.06 -3.96 -10.52
N GLY A 62 5.09 -3.12 -10.42
CA GLY A 62 5.60 -2.37 -11.56
C GLY A 62 6.14 -3.25 -12.68
N PHE A 63 7.04 -4.18 -12.35
CA PHE A 63 7.67 -5.06 -13.33
C PHE A 63 6.78 -6.22 -13.77
N ILE A 64 6.19 -6.94 -12.81
CA ILE A 64 5.47 -8.17 -13.09
C ILE A 64 4.07 -7.83 -13.56
N TYR A 65 3.24 -7.23 -12.72
CA TYR A 65 1.83 -6.99 -13.09
C TYR A 65 1.69 -5.96 -14.22
N HIS A 66 2.18 -4.74 -14.03
CA HIS A 66 1.94 -3.66 -14.99
C HIS A 66 2.65 -3.94 -16.32
N ILE A 67 3.97 -4.11 -16.30
CA ILE A 67 4.75 -4.30 -17.53
C ILE A 67 4.53 -5.71 -18.11
N GLY A 68 4.57 -6.76 -17.29
CA GLY A 68 4.50 -8.14 -17.76
C GLY A 68 3.11 -8.63 -18.17
N PHE A 69 2.04 -8.14 -17.53
CA PHE A 69 0.68 -8.62 -17.80
C PHE A 69 -0.24 -7.52 -18.35
N PHE A 70 -0.32 -6.35 -17.70
CA PHE A 70 -1.35 -5.36 -18.00
C PHE A 70 -1.10 -4.57 -19.30
N THR A 71 0.16 -4.47 -19.76
CA THR A 71 0.51 -3.89 -21.07
C THR A 71 -0.13 -4.63 -22.25
N SER A 72 -0.49 -5.91 -22.08
CA SER A 72 -1.12 -6.72 -23.12
C SER A 72 -2.50 -6.18 -23.53
N ILE A 73 -3.21 -5.52 -22.62
CA ILE A 73 -4.54 -4.96 -22.86
C ILE A 73 -4.57 -3.43 -22.74
N ASN A 74 -3.59 -2.82 -22.07
CA ASN A 74 -3.55 -1.37 -21.86
C ASN A 74 -2.12 -0.81 -21.96
N LYS A 75 -1.81 -0.11 -23.05
CA LYS A 75 -0.49 0.52 -23.23
C LYS A 75 -0.15 1.57 -22.16
N ALA A 76 -1.14 2.18 -21.51
CA ALA A 76 -0.90 3.10 -20.39
C ALA A 76 -0.19 2.40 -19.20
N ALA A 77 -0.26 1.06 -19.14
CA ALA A 77 0.42 0.26 -18.12
C ALA A 77 1.95 0.43 -18.13
N TYR A 78 2.58 0.85 -19.23
CA TYR A 78 3.99 1.23 -19.19
C TYR A 78 4.25 2.43 -18.26
N GLY A 79 3.38 3.45 -18.32
CA GLY A 79 3.43 4.60 -17.43
C GLY A 79 3.11 4.22 -15.98
N PHE A 80 2.09 3.38 -15.76
CA PHE A 80 1.76 2.88 -14.43
C PHE A 80 2.91 2.06 -13.85
N GLY A 81 3.50 1.16 -14.63
CA GLY A 81 4.67 0.37 -14.25
C GLY A 81 5.83 1.25 -13.83
N ALA A 82 6.15 2.30 -14.59
CA ALA A 82 7.19 3.26 -14.24
C ALA A 82 6.90 3.95 -12.89
N LEU A 83 5.66 4.41 -12.65
CA LEU A 83 5.28 5.00 -11.37
C LEU A 83 5.49 4.03 -10.21
N PHE A 84 5.04 2.77 -10.35
CA PHE A 84 5.20 1.76 -9.31
C PHE A 84 6.67 1.42 -9.04
N ILE A 85 7.49 1.35 -10.09
CA ILE A 85 8.94 1.13 -9.96
C ILE A 85 9.59 2.30 -9.21
N ILE A 86 9.27 3.55 -9.57
CA ILE A 86 9.81 4.74 -8.89
C ILE A 86 9.45 4.72 -7.40
N GLN A 87 8.19 4.42 -7.06
CA GLN A 87 7.78 4.31 -5.66
C GLN A 87 8.50 3.15 -4.93
N GLY A 88 8.71 2.02 -5.61
CA GLY A 88 9.53 0.92 -5.09
C GLY A 88 10.95 1.36 -4.78
N LEU A 89 11.59 2.10 -5.69
CA LEU A 89 12.93 2.67 -5.51
C LEU A 89 12.99 3.71 -4.39
N PHE A 90 11.91 4.48 -4.18
CA PHE A 90 11.78 5.35 -3.01
C PHE A 90 11.81 4.57 -1.71
N PHE A 91 11.11 3.45 -1.62
CA PHE A 91 11.21 2.56 -0.45
C PHE A 91 12.59 1.92 -0.32
N VAL A 92 13.23 1.49 -1.43
CA VAL A 92 14.63 1.00 -1.39
C VAL A 92 15.57 2.06 -0.82
N ARG A 93 15.42 3.31 -1.23
CA ARG A 93 16.20 4.43 -0.69
C ARG A 93 16.00 4.58 0.82
N GLU A 94 14.74 4.52 1.28
CA GLU A 94 14.44 4.65 2.72
C GLU A 94 14.86 3.43 3.53
N PHE A 95 14.91 2.23 2.92
CA PHE A 95 15.48 1.03 3.53
C PHE A 95 16.94 1.27 3.92
N PHE A 96 17.76 1.81 3.03
CA PHE A 96 19.18 2.10 3.32
C PHE A 96 19.38 3.31 4.24
N ARG A 97 18.46 4.27 4.25
CA ARG A 97 18.55 5.45 5.12
C ARG A 97 18.00 5.24 6.52
N SER A 98 17.21 4.18 6.75
CA SER A 98 16.57 3.90 8.05
C SER A 98 15.71 5.05 8.59
N ASN A 99 15.14 5.91 7.74
CA ASN A 99 14.31 7.02 8.24
C ASN A 99 12.89 6.60 8.61
N LEU A 100 12.42 5.45 8.12
CA LEU A 100 11.09 4.93 8.44
C LEU A 100 11.16 4.10 9.72
N GLU A 101 10.67 4.68 10.80
CA GLU A 101 10.56 4.00 12.09
C GLU A 101 9.12 3.58 12.34
N PHE A 102 8.84 2.28 12.36
CA PHE A 102 7.51 1.74 12.64
C PHE A 102 7.41 1.40 14.13
N ARG A 103 6.48 2.03 14.83
CA ARG A 103 6.33 1.83 16.27
C ARG A 103 4.87 1.89 16.67
N LEU A 104 4.46 0.92 17.49
CA LEU A 104 3.13 0.92 18.08
C LEU A 104 2.95 2.15 18.97
N GLN A 105 1.96 2.98 18.66
CA GLN A 105 1.52 4.08 19.51
C GLN A 105 0.13 3.77 20.04
N ARG A 106 -0.16 4.10 21.30
CA ARG A 106 -1.52 3.94 21.86
C ARG A 106 -2.36 5.16 21.52
N ASN A 107 -2.76 5.28 20.25
CA ASN A 107 -3.66 6.34 19.80
C ASN A 107 -4.72 5.79 18.84
N SER A 108 -5.82 6.52 18.68
CA SER A 108 -6.94 6.10 17.81
C SER A 108 -6.52 5.88 16.35
N ARG A 109 -5.45 6.54 15.92
CA ARG A 109 -4.94 6.52 14.54
C ARG A 109 -4.17 5.24 14.24
N THR A 110 -3.57 4.62 15.25
CA THR A 110 -2.93 3.31 15.13
C THR A 110 -3.96 2.25 14.74
N TYR A 111 -5.19 2.30 15.27
CA TYR A 111 -6.26 1.38 14.86
C TYR A 111 -6.63 1.56 13.37
N LEU A 112 -6.65 2.78 12.85
CA LEU A 112 -6.87 3.03 11.41
C LEU A 112 -5.74 2.46 10.55
N GLY A 113 -4.48 2.59 10.99
CA GLY A 113 -3.34 1.97 10.31
C GLY A 113 -3.48 0.46 10.24
N TYR A 114 -3.80 -0.20 11.36
CA TYR A 114 -4.07 -1.64 11.40
C TYR A 114 -5.25 -2.03 10.51
N PHE A 115 -6.34 -1.25 10.55
CA PHE A 115 -7.50 -1.49 9.72
C PHE A 115 -7.13 -1.51 8.23
N PHE A 116 -6.39 -0.51 7.73
CA PHE A 116 -5.98 -0.49 6.32
C PHE A 116 -5.02 -1.64 5.97
N VAL A 117 -4.07 -1.98 6.85
CA VAL A 117 -3.19 -3.14 6.60
C VAL A 117 -3.99 -4.44 6.53
N LEU A 118 -4.87 -4.68 7.50
CA LEU A 118 -5.73 -5.88 7.52
C LEU A 118 -6.73 -5.90 6.38
N PHE A 119 -7.21 -4.73 5.94
CA PHE A 119 -8.07 -4.62 4.79
C PHE A 119 -7.36 -5.07 3.52
N GLY A 120 -6.16 -4.54 3.25
CA GLY A 120 -5.37 -4.97 2.09
C GLY A 120 -4.95 -6.45 2.15
N LEU A 121 -4.69 -6.98 3.35
CA LEU A 121 -4.28 -8.38 3.55
C LEU A 121 -5.42 -9.38 3.32
N ILE A 122 -6.58 -9.14 3.91
CA ILE A 122 -7.64 -10.14 4.07
C ILE A 122 -8.97 -9.65 3.52
N LEU A 123 -9.42 -8.46 3.97
CA LEU A 123 -10.79 -8.04 3.68
C LEU A 123 -10.98 -7.71 2.20
N TYR A 124 -9.95 -7.21 1.53
CA TYR A 124 -10.00 -6.93 0.11
C TYR A 124 -10.25 -8.22 -0.71
N PRO A 125 -9.37 -9.25 -0.68
CA PRO A 125 -9.65 -10.48 -1.42
C PRO A 125 -10.91 -11.20 -0.93
N LEU A 126 -11.21 -11.16 0.38
CA LEU A 126 -12.41 -11.78 0.94
C LEU A 126 -13.69 -11.14 0.41
N THR A 127 -13.77 -9.81 0.39
CA THR A 127 -14.94 -9.11 -0.16
C THR A 127 -15.06 -9.30 -1.67
N GLY A 128 -13.93 -9.39 -2.40
CA GLY A 128 -13.92 -9.78 -3.80
C GLY A 128 -14.60 -11.13 -4.04
N TYR A 129 -14.20 -12.15 -3.26
CA TYR A 129 -14.80 -13.48 -3.32
C TYR A 129 -16.28 -13.48 -2.93
N LEU A 130 -16.65 -12.76 -1.86
CA LEU A 130 -18.06 -12.64 -1.42
C LEU A 130 -18.97 -11.95 -2.43
N PHE A 131 -18.42 -11.05 -3.26
CA PHE A 131 -19.16 -10.40 -4.35
C PHE A 131 -19.11 -11.20 -5.67
N GLY A 132 -18.69 -12.47 -5.62
CA GLY A 132 -18.79 -13.39 -6.75
C GLY A 132 -17.55 -13.48 -7.63
N SER A 133 -16.40 -12.91 -7.20
CA SER A 133 -15.14 -13.16 -7.92
C SER A 133 -14.72 -14.61 -7.77
N GLU A 134 -14.31 -15.23 -8.86
CA GLU A 134 -13.69 -16.56 -8.81
C GLU A 134 -12.34 -16.49 -8.10
N PHE A 135 -11.91 -17.61 -7.53
CA PHE A 135 -10.63 -17.70 -6.83
C PHE A 135 -9.45 -17.25 -7.72
N HIS A 136 -9.46 -17.62 -8.99
CA HIS A 136 -8.39 -17.30 -9.94
C HIS A 136 -8.39 -15.83 -10.36
N THR A 137 -9.53 -15.13 -10.36
CA THR A 137 -9.63 -13.71 -10.74
C THR A 137 -9.65 -12.76 -9.54
N THR A 138 -9.64 -13.31 -8.32
CA THR A 138 -9.65 -12.52 -7.09
C THR A 138 -8.41 -11.63 -6.99
N ILE A 139 -8.65 -10.34 -6.79
CA ILE A 139 -7.60 -9.35 -6.59
C ILE A 139 -7.09 -9.45 -5.14
N SER A 140 -5.78 -9.65 -4.98
CA SER A 140 -5.11 -9.82 -3.67
C SER A 140 -3.76 -9.09 -3.65
N LEU A 141 -2.99 -9.20 -2.55
CA LEU A 141 -1.66 -8.58 -2.46
C LEU A 141 -0.75 -9.03 -3.60
N GLY A 142 0.12 -8.11 -4.05
CA GLY A 142 0.87 -8.25 -5.29
C GLY A 142 0.14 -7.67 -6.51
N LEU A 143 -1.13 -7.27 -6.36
CA LEU A 143 -1.83 -6.39 -7.30
C LEU A 143 -1.97 -4.97 -6.71
N PRO A 144 -2.23 -3.95 -7.55
CA PRO A 144 -2.13 -2.54 -7.15
C PRO A 144 -3.01 -2.13 -5.97
N CYS A 145 -4.32 -2.31 -6.05
CA CYS A 145 -5.28 -1.71 -5.11
C CYS A 145 -5.13 -2.17 -3.64
N PRO A 146 -5.14 -3.48 -3.32
CA PRO A 146 -4.92 -3.93 -1.93
C PRO A 146 -3.53 -3.53 -1.41
N THR A 147 -2.52 -3.51 -2.28
CA THR A 147 -1.15 -3.11 -1.91
C THR A 147 -1.06 -1.63 -1.58
N THR A 148 -1.75 -0.76 -2.32
CA THR A 148 -1.78 0.68 -2.04
C THR A 148 -2.50 0.96 -0.72
N ILE A 149 -3.64 0.32 -0.45
CA ILE A 149 -4.34 0.43 0.85
C ILE A 149 -3.44 -0.03 1.99
N LEU A 150 -2.81 -1.20 1.86
CA LEU A 150 -1.86 -1.73 2.84
C LEU A 150 -0.68 -0.78 3.05
N THR A 151 -0.17 -0.16 1.98
CA THR A 151 0.93 0.80 2.05
C THR A 151 0.53 1.98 2.91
N PHE A 152 -0.61 2.63 2.66
CA PHE A 152 -1.10 3.72 3.52
C PHE A 152 -1.26 3.28 4.97
N GLY A 153 -1.78 2.07 5.21
CA GLY A 153 -1.88 1.49 6.54
C GLY A 153 -0.53 1.42 7.26
N PHE A 154 0.49 0.83 6.63
CA PHE A 154 1.84 0.78 7.21
C PHE A 154 2.45 2.17 7.40
N LEU A 155 2.29 3.07 6.43
CA LEU A 155 2.82 4.43 6.54
C LEU A 155 2.19 5.19 7.72
N MET A 156 0.91 4.97 8.03
CA MET A 156 0.27 5.52 9.23
C MET A 156 0.83 4.97 10.55
N LEU A 157 1.49 3.81 10.53
CA LEU A 157 2.15 3.18 11.69
C LEU A 157 3.61 3.67 11.87
N THR A 158 4.09 4.61 11.05
CA THR A 158 5.41 5.22 11.19
C THR A 158 5.46 6.23 12.35
N ASN A 159 6.66 6.66 12.75
CA ASN A 159 6.90 7.66 13.78
C ASN A 159 7.23 9.08 13.22
N SER A 160 7.68 10.00 14.09
CA SER A 160 7.75 11.44 13.88
C SER A 160 8.55 11.90 12.65
N LYS A 161 9.53 11.11 12.18
CA LYS A 161 10.23 11.40 10.93
C LYS A 161 9.54 10.66 9.78
N PHE A 162 8.99 11.40 8.83
CA PHE A 162 8.33 10.82 7.66
C PHE A 162 8.66 11.58 6.37
N PRO A 163 9.23 10.92 5.35
CA PRO A 163 9.47 11.51 4.05
C PRO A 163 8.16 11.63 3.25
N GLY A 164 7.57 12.82 3.24
CA GLY A 164 6.28 13.09 2.59
C GLY A 164 6.19 12.73 1.10
N TYR A 165 7.32 12.63 0.40
CA TYR A 165 7.34 12.24 -1.01
C TYR A 165 6.87 10.79 -1.24
N LEU A 166 6.91 9.93 -0.21
CA LEU A 166 6.37 8.56 -0.28
C LEU A 166 4.86 8.50 -0.48
N LEU A 167 4.14 9.60 -0.27
CA LEU A 167 2.69 9.66 -0.46
C LEU A 167 2.29 10.04 -1.89
N ILE A 168 3.18 10.67 -2.64
CA ILE A 168 2.83 11.28 -3.95
C ILE A 168 2.31 10.21 -4.91
N ILE A 169 3.06 9.13 -5.13
CA ILE A 169 2.70 8.10 -6.09
C ILE A 169 1.51 7.25 -5.59
N PRO A 170 1.46 6.78 -4.33
CA PRO A 170 0.28 6.12 -3.78
C PRO A 170 -1.01 6.93 -3.92
N THR A 171 -0.95 8.25 -3.69
CA THR A 171 -2.11 9.13 -3.81
C THR A 171 -2.53 9.33 -5.27
N ILE A 172 -1.57 9.50 -6.19
CA ILE A 172 -1.86 9.52 -7.63
C ILE A 172 -2.55 8.22 -8.05
N TRP A 173 -2.03 7.07 -7.59
CA TRP A 173 -2.64 5.78 -7.89
C TRP A 173 -4.03 5.62 -7.29
N ALA A 174 -4.27 6.12 -6.06
CA ALA A 174 -5.59 6.08 -5.44
C ALA A 174 -6.65 6.79 -6.30
N ILE A 175 -6.29 7.92 -6.92
CA ILE A 175 -7.17 8.65 -7.85
C ILE A 175 -7.42 7.79 -9.11
N ILE A 176 -6.37 7.27 -9.74
CA ILE A 176 -6.47 6.45 -10.95
C ILE A 176 -7.31 5.19 -10.70
N GLY A 177 -7.05 4.47 -9.61
CA GLY A 177 -7.78 3.26 -9.26
C GLY A 177 -9.23 3.52 -8.87
N THR A 178 -9.55 4.68 -8.28
CA THR A 178 -10.96 5.06 -8.05
C THR A 178 -11.72 5.27 -9.35
N LEU A 179 -11.07 5.85 -10.37
CA LEU A 179 -11.68 5.95 -11.70
C LEU A 179 -11.91 4.57 -12.31
N ALA A 180 -10.98 3.64 -12.13
CA ALA A 180 -11.14 2.25 -12.54
C ALA A 180 -12.30 1.55 -11.78
N ALA A 181 -12.43 1.78 -10.47
CA ALA A 181 -13.51 1.25 -9.63
C ALA A 181 -14.90 1.56 -10.17
N VAL A 182 -15.11 2.82 -10.57
CA VAL A 182 -16.39 3.29 -11.12
C VAL A 182 -16.68 2.66 -12.48
N ASN A 183 -15.65 2.45 -13.31
CA ASN A 183 -15.83 1.90 -14.65
C ASN A 183 -15.95 0.37 -14.68
N PHE A 184 -15.32 -0.35 -13.74
CA PHE A 184 -15.19 -1.81 -13.76
C PHE A 184 -15.94 -2.52 -12.61
N GLY A 185 -16.63 -1.77 -11.73
CA GLY A 185 -17.44 -2.36 -10.64
C GLY A 185 -16.64 -2.89 -9.45
N VAL A 186 -15.36 -2.53 -9.32
CA VAL A 186 -14.49 -2.95 -8.21
C VAL A 186 -14.67 -2.01 -7.00
N TYR A 187 -15.83 -2.08 -6.34
CA TYR A 187 -16.22 -1.10 -5.31
C TYR A 187 -15.31 -1.06 -4.08
N GLN A 188 -14.53 -2.10 -3.81
CA GLN A 188 -13.54 -2.13 -2.73
C GLN A 188 -12.49 -1.02 -2.88
N ASP A 189 -12.23 -0.58 -4.11
CA ASP A 189 -11.23 0.45 -4.42
C ASP A 189 -11.62 1.83 -3.90
N PHE A 190 -12.89 2.08 -3.56
CA PHE A 190 -13.25 3.32 -2.86
C PHE A 190 -12.55 3.46 -1.51
N LEU A 191 -12.20 2.36 -0.85
CA LEU A 191 -11.43 2.44 0.38
C LEU A 191 -10.00 2.96 0.13
N MET A 192 -9.46 2.79 -1.08
CA MET A 192 -8.13 3.29 -1.42
C MET A 192 -8.05 4.81 -1.40
N ILE A 193 -9.05 5.51 -1.96
CA ILE A 193 -9.07 6.99 -1.90
C ILE A 193 -9.35 7.48 -0.48
N ILE A 194 -10.18 6.77 0.29
CA ILE A 194 -10.41 7.07 1.71
C ILE A 194 -9.10 6.92 2.50
N ALA A 195 -8.34 5.84 2.26
CA ALA A 195 -7.05 5.60 2.89
C ALA A 195 -6.04 6.69 2.54
N ALA A 196 -5.98 7.10 1.26
CA ALA A 196 -5.11 8.18 0.80
C ALA A 196 -5.43 9.50 1.51
N VAL A 197 -6.69 9.93 1.52
CA VAL A 197 -7.09 11.19 2.17
C VAL A 197 -6.76 11.17 3.66
N ILE A 198 -7.09 10.08 4.36
CA ILE A 198 -6.84 9.97 5.81
C ILE A 198 -5.33 9.95 6.10
N ALA A 199 -4.56 9.14 5.37
CA ALA A 199 -3.13 9.03 5.57
C ALA A 199 -2.40 10.34 5.24
N ASP A 200 -2.74 10.99 4.12
CA ASP A 200 -2.11 12.23 3.68
C ASP A 200 -2.38 13.37 4.65
N LEU A 201 -3.64 13.57 5.04
CA LEU A 201 -4.00 14.60 6.01
C LEU A 201 -3.28 14.37 7.35
N TYR A 202 -3.14 13.11 7.77
CA TYR A 202 -2.48 12.78 9.02
C TYR A 202 -0.95 13.01 8.95
N LEU A 203 -0.29 12.40 7.98
CA LEU A 203 1.17 12.36 7.88
C LEU A 203 1.75 13.73 7.50
N LEU A 204 1.04 14.51 6.66
CA LEU A 204 1.46 15.87 6.31
C LEU A 204 1.26 16.87 7.47
N LYS A 205 0.18 16.75 8.26
CA LYS A 205 -0.02 17.59 9.45
C LYS A 205 1.00 17.29 10.55
N ARG A 206 1.35 16.01 10.72
CA ARG A 206 2.36 15.57 11.70
C ARG A 206 3.73 16.21 11.46
N LYS A 207 4.16 16.34 10.19
CA LYS A 207 5.43 16.97 9.82
C LYS A 207 5.59 18.40 10.35
N LYS A 208 4.47 19.10 10.62
CA LYS A 208 4.44 20.49 11.06
C LYS A 208 4.44 20.68 12.59
N MET A 209 4.29 19.64 13.41
CA MET A 209 4.32 19.80 14.87
C MET A 209 5.79 19.89 15.34
N PRO A 210 6.25 21.03 15.87
CA PRO A 210 7.55 21.11 16.52
C PRO A 210 7.55 20.12 17.70
N ALA A 211 8.70 19.50 17.96
CA ALA A 211 8.91 18.82 19.24
C ALA A 211 8.55 19.84 20.33
N VAL A 212 7.52 19.55 21.13
CA VAL A 212 7.16 20.38 22.27
C VAL A 212 8.40 20.44 23.14
N SER A 213 9.07 21.59 23.13
CA SER A 213 10.21 21.90 23.98
C SER A 213 9.76 21.62 25.41
N ALA A 214 10.47 20.71 26.07
CA ALA A 214 10.30 20.47 27.49
C ALA A 214 10.43 21.83 28.20
N VAL A 215 9.32 22.31 28.74
CA VAL A 215 9.27 23.52 29.54
C VAL A 215 10.10 23.23 30.79
N ASN A 216 11.30 23.81 30.85
CA ASN A 216 12.15 23.81 32.04
C ASN A 216 11.45 24.59 33.17
N TYR A 217 10.69 23.88 34.01
CA TYR A 217 10.35 24.36 35.35
C TYR A 217 11.45 23.89 36.33
N SER A 218 12.47 24.71 36.49
CA SER A 218 13.50 24.60 37.56
C SER A 218 14.31 25.89 37.53
N ARG A 219 14.39 26.76 38.55
CA ARG A 219 14.05 26.71 39.97
C ARG A 219 13.78 28.16 40.42
N LYS A 220 12.76 28.36 41.26
CA LYS A 220 12.80 29.39 42.32
C LYS A 220 13.19 28.64 43.60
N SER A 221 14.38 28.94 44.10
CA SER A 221 14.76 28.90 45.52
C SER A 221 16.10 29.58 45.65
#